data_AF-A0A7V2UCL5-F1
#
_entry.id   AF-A0A7V2UCL5-F1
#
_cell.length_a   1.000
_cell.length_b   1.000
_cell.length_c   1.000
_cell.angle_alpha   90.00
_cell.angle_beta   90.00
_cell.angle_gamma   90.00
#
_symmetry.space_group_name_H-M   'P 1'
#
loop_
_entity.id
_entity.type
_entity.pdbx_description
1 polymer ?
#
loop_
_entity_poly.entity_id
_entity_poly.type
_entity_poly.pdbx_seq_one_letter_code
_entity_poly.pdbx_strand_id
1 'polypeptide(L)'
;MELLLDVLMYVAVGFGEWYLALRRTLACARGEKVLLVGIVFIENLLGLWVLSNFVRSNNWALAFCYAGGASLGALFVALRDEHKRNGSRPASGPVEA
;
A
#
# COMPACT_ATOMS: atom_id res chain seq x y z
N MET A 1 16.01 -13.17 15.03
CA MET A 1 16.17 -11.82 14.44
C MET A 1 15.78 -11.83 12.96
N GLU A 2 16.07 -12.91 12.22
CA GLU A 2 15.64 -13.14 10.83
C GLU A 2 14.12 -13.01 10.62
N LEU A 3 13.30 -13.68 11.45
CA LEU A 3 11.85 -13.77 11.23
C LEU A 3 11.12 -12.42 11.32
N LEU A 4 11.54 -11.53 12.23
CA LEU A 4 10.92 -10.21 12.38
C LEU A 4 11.32 -9.29 11.22
N LEU A 5 12.55 -9.43 10.73
CA LEU A 5 13.06 -8.69 9.58
C LEU A 5 12.39 -9.17 8.28
N ASP A 6 12.17 -10.48 8.14
CA ASP A 6 11.34 -11.05 7.06
C ASP A 6 9.92 -10.49 7.10
N VAL A 7 9.25 -10.53 8.26
CA VAL A 7 7.90 -9.99 8.42
C VAL A 7 7.84 -8.51 8.04
N LEU A 8 8.79 -7.71 8.53
CA LEU A 8 8.86 -6.27 8.22
C LEU A 8 9.10 -6.04 6.72
N MET A 9 9.97 -6.84 6.09
CA MET A 9 10.23 -6.78 4.66
C MET A 9 8.97 -7.10 3.85
N TYR A 10 8.23 -8.17 4.18
CA TYR A 10 7.00 -8.53 3.47
C TYR A 10 5.85 -7.54 3.68
N VAL A 11 5.75 -6.95 4.88
CA VAL A 11 4.82 -5.85 5.14
C VAL A 11 5.18 -4.63 4.28
N ALA A 12 6.47 -4.27 4.19
CA ALA A 12 6.93 -3.17 3.35
C ALA A 12 6.72 -3.44 1.86
N VAL A 13 6.89 -4.69 1.42
CA VAL A 13 6.61 -5.13 0.04
C VAL A 13 5.11 -5.02 -0.27
N GLY A 14 4.23 -5.50 0.62
CA GLY A 14 2.78 -5.35 0.47
C GLY A 14 2.33 -3.88 0.45
N PHE A 15 2.93 -3.03 1.29
CA PHE A 15 2.72 -1.59 1.26
C PHE A 15 3.20 -0.96 -0.06
N GLY A 16 4.36 -1.39 -0.56
CA GLY A 16 4.94 -0.95 -1.83
C GLY A 16 4.05 -1.30 -3.02
N GLU A 17 3.50 -2.51 -3.07
CA GLU A 17 2.56 -2.92 -4.12
C GLU A 17 1.25 -2.13 -4.07
N TRP A 18 0.72 -1.88 -2.87
CA TRP A 18 -0.44 -0.98 -2.73
C TRP A 18 -0.13 0.44 -3.24
N TYR A 19 1.06 0.97 -2.96
CA TYR A 19 1.47 2.29 -3.45
C TYR A 19 1.67 2.32 -4.97
N LEU A 20 2.24 1.26 -5.55
CA LEU A 20 2.38 1.07 -7.00
C LEU A 20 0.99 1.02 -7.67
N ALA A 21 0.03 0.33 -7.06
CA ALA A 21 -1.35 0.28 -7.55
C ALA A 21 -2.01 1.67 -7.57
N LEU A 22 -1.77 2.51 -6.56
CA LEU A 22 -2.21 3.93 -6.55
C LEU A 22 -1.51 4.78 -7.61
N ARG A 23 -0.21 4.57 -7.82
CA ARG A 23 0.54 5.27 -8.88
C ARG A 23 0.03 4.88 -10.25
N ARG A 24 -0.36 3.62 -10.47
CA ARG A 24 -0.96 3.13 -11.71
C ARG A 24 -2.28 3.84 -12.01
N THR A 25 -3.18 3.96 -11.04
CA THR A 25 -4.46 4.67 -11.22
C THR A 25 -4.25 6.17 -11.48
N LEU A 26 -3.29 6.80 -10.80
CA LEU A 26 -2.90 8.19 -11.07
C LEU A 26 -2.27 8.40 -12.46
N ALA A 27 -1.42 7.47 -12.91
CA ALA A 27 -0.82 7.54 -14.25
C ALA A 27 -1.89 7.38 -15.35
N CYS A 28 -2.88 6.51 -15.12
CA CYS A 28 -4.04 6.37 -16.00
C CYS A 28 -4.87 7.66 -16.05
N ALA A 29 -5.04 8.36 -14.93
CA ALA A 29 -5.74 9.64 -14.87
C ALA A 29 -4.99 10.79 -15.56
N ARG A 30 -3.64 10.76 -15.59
CA ARG A 30 -2.80 11.76 -16.28
C ARG A 30 -2.56 11.45 -17.77
N GLY A 31 -2.85 10.24 -18.22
CA GLY A 31 -2.58 9.81 -19.61
C GLY A 31 -1.11 9.52 -19.91
N GLU A 32 -0.24 9.41 -18.90
CA GLU A 32 1.19 9.13 -19.06
C GLU A 32 1.45 7.63 -19.31
N LYS A 33 1.46 7.23 -20.59
CA LYS A 33 1.58 5.83 -21.02
C LYS A 33 2.88 5.14 -20.60
N VAL A 34 4.01 5.87 -20.63
CA VAL A 34 5.34 5.31 -20.29
C VAL A 34 5.43 4.94 -18.82
N LEU A 35 4.93 5.82 -17.96
CA LEU A 35 4.93 5.62 -16.51
C LEU A 35 4.02 4.44 -16.12
N LEU A 36 2.87 4.31 -16.79
CA LEU A 36 1.95 3.19 -16.59
C LEU A 36 2.60 1.83 -16.92
N VAL A 37 3.28 1.73 -18.07
CA VAL A 37 3.96 0.48 -18.48
C VAL A 37 5.10 0.13 -17.51
N GLY A 38 5.90 1.12 -17.09
CA GLY A 38 6.98 0.91 -16.13
C GLY A 38 6.46 0.41 -14.77
N ILE A 39 5.38 0.99 -14.26
CA ILE A 39 4.77 0.56 -12.99
C ILE A 39 4.26 -0.87 -13.08
N VAL A 40 3.51 -1.22 -14.14
CA VAL A 40 2.97 -2.58 -14.33
C VAL A 40 4.08 -3.62 -14.44
N PHE A 41 5.19 -3.28 -15.09
CA PHE A 41 6.35 -4.16 -15.18
C PHE A 41 6.97 -4.45 -13.81
N ILE A 42 7.17 -3.42 -12.99
CA ILE A 42 7.71 -3.56 -11.63
C ILE A 42 6.75 -4.33 -10.73
N GLU A 43 5.44 -4.06 -10.81
CA GLU A 43 4.40 -4.79 -10.06
C GLU A 43 4.43 -6.29 -10.38
N ASN A 44 4.58 -6.67 -11.65
CA ASN A 44 4.72 -8.08 -12.04
C ASN A 44 6.01 -8.73 -11.52
N LEU A 45 7.15 -8.02 -11.53
CA LEU A 45 8.41 -8.55 -10.99
C LEU A 45 8.34 -8.76 -9.48
N LEU A 46 7.73 -7.82 -8.74
CA LEU A 46 7.50 -7.95 -7.30
C LEU A 46 6.57 -9.11 -6.99
N GLY A 47 5.43 -9.21 -7.68
CA GLY A 47 4.50 -10.33 -7.51
C GLY A 47 5.15 -11.68 -7.80
N LEU A 48 5.96 -11.78 -8.86
CA LEU A 48 6.71 -13.00 -9.18
C LEU A 48 7.76 -13.33 -8.10
N TRP A 49 8.43 -12.32 -7.56
CA TRP A 49 9.41 -12.50 -6.49
C TRP A 49 8.76 -12.97 -5.19
N VAL A 50 7.62 -12.40 -4.80
CA VAL A 50 6.83 -12.86 -3.64
C VAL A 50 6.36 -14.29 -3.87
N LEU A 51 5.82 -14.60 -5.05
CA LEU A 51 5.36 -15.94 -5.38
C LEU A 51 6.50 -16.97 -5.38
N SER A 52 7.67 -16.63 -5.93
CA SER A 52 8.85 -17.48 -5.92
C SER A 52 9.33 -17.77 -4.49
N ASN A 53 9.29 -16.77 -3.61
CA ASN A 53 9.62 -16.96 -2.19
C ASN A 53 8.56 -17.80 -1.47
N PHE A 54 7.28 -17.61 -1.79
CA PHE A 54 6.19 -18.39 -1.24
C PHE A 54 6.32 -19.89 -1.61
N VAL A 55 6.59 -20.20 -2.88
CA VAL A 55 6.77 -21.59 -3.34
C VAL A 55 8.02 -22.24 -2.72
N ARG A 56 9.11 -21.49 -2.54
CA ARG A 56 10.36 -22.01 -1.99
C ARG A 56 10.29 -22.24 -0.46
N SER A 57 9.56 -21.39 0.26
CA SER A 57 9.52 -21.38 1.72
C SER A 57 8.23 -22.01 2.30
N ASN A 58 7.19 -22.20 1.47
CA ASN A 58 5.84 -22.70 1.83
C ASN A 58 5.25 -22.06 3.11
N ASN A 59 5.63 -20.80 3.37
CA ASN A 59 5.32 -20.13 4.62
C ASN A 59 4.05 -19.30 4.47
N TRP A 60 2.94 -19.82 4.99
CA TRP A 60 1.64 -19.13 5.01
C TRP A 60 1.67 -17.80 5.78
N ALA A 61 2.55 -17.67 6.78
CA ALA A 61 2.76 -16.44 7.52
C ALA A 61 3.19 -15.27 6.63
N LEU A 62 3.92 -15.58 5.56
CA LEU A 62 4.52 -14.64 4.62
C LEU A 62 3.44 -14.02 3.72
N ALA A 63 2.47 -14.83 3.28
CA ALA A 63 1.26 -14.37 2.59
C ALA A 63 0.37 -13.50 3.49
N PHE A 64 0.22 -13.88 4.77
CA PHE A 64 -0.53 -13.07 5.74
C PHE A 64 0.11 -11.71 6.00
N CYS A 65 1.44 -11.66 6.15
CA CYS A 65 2.16 -10.40 6.35
C CYS A 65 2.12 -9.52 5.11
N TYR A 66 2.22 -10.13 3.94
CA TYR A 66 2.08 -9.45 2.65
C TYR A 66 0.70 -8.81 2.49
N ALA A 67 -0.38 -9.57 2.70
CA ALA A 67 -1.75 -9.05 2.66
C ALA A 67 -2.00 -8.00 3.76
N GLY A 68 -1.45 -8.23 4.95
CA GLY A 68 -1.49 -7.29 6.08
C GLY A 68 -0.83 -5.96 5.74
N GLY A 69 0.35 -5.97 5.10
CA GLY A 69 1.05 -4.76 4.67
C GLY A 69 0.28 -3.94 3.64
N ALA A 70 -0.38 -4.60 2.69
CA ALA A 70 -1.24 -3.92 1.72
C ALA A 70 -2.45 -3.25 2.39
N SER A 71 -3.10 -3.94 3.33
CA SER A 71 -4.21 -3.38 4.11
C SER A 71 -3.76 -2.23 5.02
N LEU A 72 -2.58 -2.35 5.65
CA LEU A 72 -1.99 -1.28 6.47
C LEU A 72 -1.68 -0.04 5.64
N GLY A 73 -1.27 -0.21 4.38
CA GLY A 73 -1.06 0.89 3.45
C GLY A 73 -2.34 1.67 3.16
N ALA A 74 -3.42 0.95 2.86
CA ALA A 74 -4.74 1.55 2.68
C ALA A 74 -5.22 2.26 3.95
N LEU A 75 -5.06 1.62 5.12
CA LEU A 75 -5.45 2.17 6.41
C LEU A 75 -4.66 3.44 6.77
N PHE A 76 -3.35 3.44 6.53
CA PHE A 76 -2.49 4.59 6.81
C PHE A 76 -2.92 5.83 6.01
N VAL A 77 -3.26 5.66 4.73
CA VAL A 77 -3.77 6.79 3.93
C VAL A 77 -5.16 7.22 4.34
N ALA A 78 -6.06 6.29 4.71
CA ALA A 78 -7.37 6.64 5.25
C ALA A 78 -7.25 7.46 6.56
N LEU A 79 -6.38 7.05 7.48
CA LEU A 79 -6.11 7.77 8.73
C LEU A 79 -5.48 9.15 8.47
N ARG A 80 -4.62 9.27 7.46
CA ARG A 80 -4.02 10.56 7.08
C ARG A 80 -5.05 11.52 6.50
N ASP A 81 -6.02 11.02 5.74
CA ASP A 81 -7.12 11.82 5.17
C ASP A 81 -8.07 12.32 6.28
N GLU A 82 -8.43 11.43 7.21
CA GLU A 82 -9.21 11.76 8.42
C GLU A 82 -8.54 12.87 9.26
N HIS A 83 -7.24 12.78 9.49
CA HIS A 83 -6.49 13.80 10.24
C HIS A 83 -6.51 15.16 9.53
N LYS A 84 -6.33 15.17 8.20
CA LYS A 84 -6.41 16.39 7.38
C LYS A 84 -7.81 17.01 7.42
N ARG A 85 -8.85 16.17 7.44
CA ARG A 85 -10.26 16.59 7.52
C ARG A 85 -10.61 17.17 8.90
N ASN A 86 -10.11 16.57 9.98
CA ASN A 86 -10.33 17.06 11.35
C ASN A 86 -9.59 18.36 11.68
N GLY A 87 -8.43 18.62 11.04
CA GLY A 87 -7.72 19.90 11.16
C GLY A 87 -8.37 21.07 10.40
N SER A 88 -9.42 20.82 9.61
CA SER A 88 -10.07 21.82 8.75
C SER A 88 -11.52 22.15 9.17
N ARG A 89 -11.99 21.73 10.35
CA ARG A 89 -13.27 22.25 10.88
C ARG A 89 -13.05 23.72 11.27
N PRO A 90 -13.68 24.72 10.63
CA PRO A 90 -13.89 25.98 11.32
C PRO A 90 -14.68 25.65 12.58
N ALA A 91 -14.28 26.24 13.70
CA ALA A 91 -15.05 26.19 14.93
C ALA A 91 -16.46 26.74 14.64
N SER A 92 -17.41 25.86 14.34
CA SER A 92 -18.82 26.19 14.39
C SER A 92 -19.12 26.43 15.85
N GLY A 93 -19.12 27.72 16.23
CA GLY A 93 -19.68 28.17 17.49
C GLY A 93 -21.13 27.70 17.65
N PRO A 94 -21.64 27.67 18.89
CA PRO A 94 -23.00 27.23 19.14
C PRO A 94 -23.96 28.17 18.41
N VAL A 95 -24.79 27.61 17.53
CA VAL A 95 -25.96 28.33 17.02
C VAL A 95 -27.04 28.21 18.08
N GLU A 96 -27.19 29.27 18.88
CA GLU A 96 -28.40 29.51 19.65
C GLU A 96 -29.57 29.75 18.67
N ALA A 97 -30.66 29.03 18.88
CA ALA A 97 -32.03 29.40 18.50
C ALA A 97 -33.00 28.69 19.43
#